data_AF-A0A6B3NI32-F1
#
_entry.id   AF-A0A6B3NI32-F1
#
_cell.length_a   1.000
_cell.length_b   1.000
_cell.length_c   1.000
_cell.angle_alpha   90.00
_cell.angle_beta   90.00
_cell.angle_gamma   90.00
#
_symmetry.space_group_name_H-M   'P 1'
#
loop_
_entity.id
_entity.type
_entity.pdbx_description
1 polymer ?
#
loop_
_entity_poly.entity_id
_entity_poly.type
_entity_poly.pdbx_seq_one_letter_code
_entity_poly.pdbx_strand_id
1 'polypeptide(L)' 'MLKLHLLSPARRPVQITQDLACFWNTTHAEVKKGLKGRYPKHYWPENPLVANGTA' A
#
# COMPACT_ATOMS: atom_id res chain seq x y z
N MET A 1 15.79 13.16 -8.28
CA MET A 1 14.33 12.91 -8.18
C MET A 1 14.12 11.52 -7.63
N LEU A 2 13.35 11.36 -6.55
CA LEU A 2 13.09 10.07 -5.91
C LEU A 2 11.77 9.48 -6.45
N LYS A 3 11.78 8.20 -6.86
CA LYS A 3 10.59 7.44 -7.24
C LYS A 3 10.43 6.27 -6.27
N LEU A 4 9.21 6.07 -5.78
CA LEU A 4 8.84 4.97 -4.92
C LEU A 4 8.08 3.92 -5.72
N HIS A 5 8.53 2.68 -5.63
CA HIS A 5 7.81 1.51 -6.12
C HIS A 5 7.10 0.87 -4.92
N LEU A 6 5.79 1.03 -4.83
CA LEU A 6 4.98 0.41 -3.79
C LEU A 6 4.66 -1.01 -4.25
N LEU A 7 5.01 -2.00 -3.42
CA LEU A 7 4.98 -3.41 -3.80
C LEU A 7 3.88 -4.17 -3.04
N SER A 8 3.32 -5.17 -3.70
CA SER A 8 2.52 -6.22 -3.06
C SER A 8 3.42 -7.22 -2.29
N PRO A 9 2.83 -8.08 -1.44
CA PRO A 9 3.57 -9.15 -0.76
C PRO A 9 4.39 -10.06 -1.70
N ALA A 10 3.94 -10.26 -2.93
CA ALA A 10 4.67 -11.03 -3.94
C ALA A 10 5.80 -10.24 -4.64
N ARG A 11 6.21 -9.09 -4.10
CA ARG A 11 7.21 -8.16 -4.67
C ARG A 11 6.88 -7.62 -6.05
N ARG A 12 5.60 -7.65 -6.46
CA ARG A 12 5.13 -7.03 -7.70
C ARG A 12 4.70 -5.58 -7.46
N PRO A 13 5.11 -4.62 -8.30
CA PRO A 13 4.66 -3.24 -8.19
C PRO A 13 3.13 -3.14 -8.29
N VAL A 14 2.54 -2.36 -7.38
CA VAL A 14 1.11 -2.03 -7.38
C VAL A 14 0.88 -0.54 -7.68
N GLN A 15 1.86 0.30 -7.36
CA GLN A 15 1.86 1.72 -7.69
C GLN A 15 3.31 2.21 -7.80
N ILE A 16 3.58 3.10 -8.75
CA ILE A 16 4.83 3.86 -8.84
C ILE A 16 4.47 5.33 -8.66
N THR A 17 5.05 5.98 -7.65
CA THR A 17 4.74 7.38 -7.34
C THR A 17 5.97 8.17 -6.95
N GLN A 18 5.91 9.48 -7.09
CA GLN A 18 6.86 10.43 -6.51
C GLN A 18 6.23 11.20 -5.34
N ASP A 19 4.90 11.07 -5.18
CA ASP A 19 4.12 11.69 -4.13
C ASP A 19 3.45 10.58 -3.31
N LEU A 20 4.04 10.30 -2.15
CA LEU A 20 3.54 9.29 -1.22
C LEU A 20 2.28 9.79 -0.49
N ALA A 21 2.15 11.08 -0.26
CA ALA A 21 0.99 11.65 0.44
C ALA A 21 -0.26 11.55 -0.43
N CYS A 22 -0.15 11.87 -1.72
CA CYS A 22 -1.24 11.70 -2.68
C CYS A 22 -1.66 10.23 -2.80
N PHE A 23 -0.70 9.28 -2.79
CA PHE A 23 -1.02 7.85 -2.79
C PHE A 23 -1.95 7.47 -1.62
N TRP A 24 -1.59 7.85 -0.39
CA TRP A 24 -2.39 7.54 0.79
C TRP A 24 -3.78 8.16 0.75
N ASN A 25 -3.91 9.38 0.23
CA ASN A 25 -5.17 10.13 0.18
C ASN A 25 -6.11 9.70 -0.94
N THR A 26 -5.60 9.11 -2.03
CA THR A 26 -6.40 8.87 -3.25
C THR A 26 -6.48 7.39 -3.63
N THR A 27 -5.34 6.76 -3.90
CA THR A 27 -5.26 5.47 -4.59
C THR A 27 -5.12 4.28 -3.63
N HIS A 28 -4.64 4.52 -2.41
CA HIS A 28 -4.43 3.46 -1.44
C HIS A 28 -5.69 2.62 -1.14
N ALA A 29 -6.87 3.24 -1.03
CA ALA A 29 -8.10 2.52 -0.70
C ALA A 29 -8.46 1.45 -1.74
N GLU A 30 -8.31 1.76 -3.03
CA GLU A 30 -8.56 0.83 -4.13
C GLU A 30 -7.51 -0.27 -4.17
N VAL A 31 -6.23 0.10 -4.02
CA VAL A 31 -5.11 -0.85 -3.95
C VAL A 31 -5.30 -1.83 -2.80
N LYS A 32 -5.65 -1.33 -1.60
CA LYS A 32 -5.94 -2.13 -0.41
C LYS A 32 -7.09 -3.10 -0.66
N LYS A 33 -8.18 -2.68 -1.31
CA LYS A 33 -9.32 -3.56 -1.63
C LYS A 33 -8.89 -4.73 -2.52
N GLY A 34 -8.12 -4.45 -3.58
CA GLY A 34 -7.61 -5.48 -4.49
C GLY A 34 -6.56 -6.39 -3.87
N LEU A 35 -5.73 -5.88 -2.95
CA LEU A 35 -4.74 -6.67 -2.23
C LEU A 35 -5.36 -7.52 -1.11
N LYS A 36 -6.34 -6.98 -0.38
CA LYS A 36 -7.06 -7.72 0.68
C LYS A 36 -7.74 -8.98 0.13
N GLY A 37 -8.33 -8.90 -1.07
CA GLY A 37 -8.92 -10.06 -1.74
C GLY A 37 -7.88 -11.12 -2.14
N ARG A 38 -6.71 -10.71 -2.65
CA ARG A 38 -5.64 -11.61 -3.10
C ARG A 38 -4.80 -12.18 -1.95
N TYR A 39 -4.66 -11.42 -0.86
CA TYR A 39 -3.83 -11.73 0.29
C TYR A 39 -4.63 -11.57 1.60
N PRO A 40 -5.66 -12.41 1.84
CA PRO A 40 -6.57 -12.25 2.98
C PRO A 40 -5.89 -12.47 4.34
N LYS A 41 -4.75 -13.18 4.36
CA LYS A 41 -3.97 -13.45 5.59
C LYS A 41 -3.06 -12.30 6.02
N HIS A 42 -2.87 -11.28 5.19
CA HIS A 42 -2.05 -10.13 5.55
C HIS A 42 -2.82 -9.16 6.47
N TYR A 43 -2.08 -8.47 7.36
CA TYR A 43 -2.65 -7.41 8.17
C TYR A 43 -2.93 -6.18 7.31
N TRP A 44 -4.20 -5.76 7.26
CA TRP A 44 -4.67 -4.61 6.48
C TRP A 44 -5.34 -3.59 7.41
N PRO A 45 -4.56 -2.72 8.07
CA PRO A 45 -5.07 -1.79 9.08
C PRO A 45 -6.13 -0.86 8.50
N GLU A 46 -7.14 -0.51 9.29
CA GLU A 46 -8.18 0.44 8.87
C GLU A 46 -7.57 1.79 8.50
N ASN A 47 -6.75 2.35 9.39
CA ASN A 47 -5.93 3.51 9.14
C ASN A 47 -4.43 3.11 8.98
N PRO A 48 -3.88 3.16 7.76
CA PRO A 48 -2.50 2.77 7.50
C PRO A 48 -1.47 3.79 8.00
N LEU A 49 -1.85 5.04 8.23
CA LEU A 49 -0.92 6.10 8.65
C LEU A 49 -0.53 6.01 10.13
N VAL A 50 -1.31 5.28 10.93
CA VAL A 50 -1.09 5.07 12.37
C VAL A 50 -0.79 3.61 12.70
N ALA A 51 -0.66 2.75 11.69
CA ALA A 51 -0.38 1.35 11.89
C ALA A 51 1.06 1.17 12.39
N ASN A 52 1.25 0.33 13.41
CA ASN A 52 2.59 0.00 13.87
C ASN A 52 3.35 -0.76 12.78
N GLY A 53 4.58 -0.29 12.50
CA GLY A 53 5.50 -1.02 11.63
C GLY A 53 5.87 -2.35 12.27
N THR A 54 5.71 -3.44 11.53
CA THR A 54 6.22 -4.75 11.93
C THR A 54 7.71 -4.82 11.61
N ALA A 55 8.52 -5.23 12.58
CA ALA A 55 9.97 -5.45 12.44
C ALA A 55 10.27 -6.72 11.64
#